data_AF-A0A7S2RDQ7-F1
#
_entry.id   AF-A0A7S2RDQ7-F1
#
_cell.length_a   1.000
_cell.length_b   1.000
_cell.length_c   1.000
_cell.angle_alpha   90.00
_cell.angle_beta   90.00
_cell.angle_gamma   90.00
#
_symmetry.space_group_name_H-M   'P 1'
#
loop_
_entity.id
_entity.type
_entity.pdbx_description
1 polymer ?
#
loop_
_entity_poly.entity_id
_entity_poly.type
_entity_poly.pdbx_seq_one_letter_code
_entity_poly.pdbx_strand_id
1 'polypeptide(L)'
;ARPTVRKSVILSLAYCYHARLPREERKTLVMAITDAWRSLQVQQYSGYGAGGYGGFYSMYNQAKCQWLRLEPSSFNQVLEETQREFTSQFNVGDGIALNEALCENLFMILISVLNQIPIFVIGKPGSSKSLAMGLVQQNLNGDASDSEFLRSLPAVETFPYQCSPLSTSAGIEQA
;
A
#
# COMPACT_ATOMS: atom_id res chain seq x y z
N ALA A 1 -6.78 -19.13 -2.01
CA ALA A 1 -5.89 -18.59 -3.07
C ALA A 1 -6.40 -17.26 -3.68
N ARG A 2 -7.52 -17.25 -4.44
CA ARG A 2 -7.97 -16.03 -5.17
C ARG A 2 -8.19 -14.77 -4.30
N PRO A 3 -8.81 -14.84 -3.10
CA PRO A 3 -8.96 -13.65 -2.24
C PRO A 3 -7.62 -13.09 -1.76
N THR A 4 -6.69 -13.98 -1.39
CA THR A 4 -5.34 -13.61 -0.96
C THR A 4 -4.58 -12.91 -2.09
N VAL A 5 -4.58 -13.48 -3.30
CA VAL A 5 -3.94 -12.87 -4.48
C VAL A 5 -4.54 -11.49 -4.77
N ARG A 6 -5.86 -11.35 -4.68
CA ARG A 6 -6.53 -10.07 -4.86
C ARG A 6 -6.07 -9.03 -3.82
N LYS A 7 -6.05 -9.40 -2.53
CA LYS A 7 -5.56 -8.54 -1.45
C LYS A 7 -4.12 -8.11 -1.75
N SER A 8 -3.24 -9.05 -2.10
CA SER A 8 -1.85 -8.76 -2.45
C SER A 8 -1.73 -7.76 -3.60
N VAL A 9 -2.48 -7.93 -4.70
CA VAL A 9 -2.44 -6.99 -5.83
C VAL A 9 -2.86 -5.58 -5.40
N ILE A 10 -3.94 -5.45 -4.63
CA ILE A 10 -4.41 -4.16 -4.10
C ILE A 10 -3.33 -3.51 -3.23
N LEU A 11 -2.75 -4.26 -2.29
CA LEU A 11 -1.72 -3.75 -1.39
C LEU A 11 -0.44 -3.35 -2.14
N SER A 12 -0.04 -4.10 -3.16
CA SER A 12 1.11 -3.74 -4.01
C SER A 12 0.86 -2.45 -4.78
N LEU A 13 -0.32 -2.30 -5.39
CA LEU A 13 -0.70 -1.04 -6.06
C LEU A 13 -0.78 0.12 -5.07
N ALA A 14 -1.27 -0.15 -3.86
CA ALA A 14 -1.39 0.84 -2.82
C ALA A 14 -0.02 1.37 -2.36
N TYR A 15 0.90 0.46 -2.06
CA TYR A 15 2.27 0.76 -1.63
C TYR A 15 3.09 1.44 -2.72
N CYS A 16 3.03 0.93 -3.95
CA CYS A 16 3.88 1.41 -5.03
C CYS A 16 3.42 2.75 -5.61
N TYR A 17 2.10 2.98 -5.72
CA TYR A 17 1.56 4.11 -6.47
C TYR A 17 0.62 4.98 -5.65
N HIS A 18 -0.42 4.40 -5.04
CA HIS A 18 -1.48 5.16 -4.37
C HIS A 18 -0.97 6.03 -3.22
N ALA A 19 -0.17 5.46 -2.31
CA ALA A 19 0.32 6.18 -1.13
C ALA A 19 1.25 7.35 -1.48
N ARG A 20 1.86 7.33 -2.68
CA ARG A 20 2.78 8.37 -3.16
C ARG A 20 2.08 9.58 -3.79
N LEU A 21 0.79 9.46 -4.09
CA LEU A 21 0.00 10.55 -4.65
C LEU A 21 -0.63 11.41 -3.55
N PRO A 22 -0.84 12.71 -3.83
CA PRO A 22 -1.73 13.55 -3.03
C PRO A 22 -3.12 12.91 -2.87
N ARG A 23 -3.78 13.17 -1.74
CA ARG A 23 -5.04 12.49 -1.38
C ARG A 23 -6.15 12.74 -2.41
N GLU A 24 -6.16 13.91 -2.99
CA GLU A 24 -7.07 14.36 -4.06
C GLU A 24 -6.90 13.57 -5.37
N GLU A 25 -5.70 13.05 -5.65
CA GLU A 25 -5.40 12.31 -6.88
C GLU A 25 -5.60 10.79 -6.75
N ARG A 26 -5.60 10.28 -5.52
CA ARG A 26 -5.70 8.84 -5.22
C ARG A 26 -6.95 8.18 -5.82
N LYS A 27 -8.10 8.85 -5.74
CA LYS A 27 -9.35 8.35 -6.34
C LYS A 27 -9.24 8.22 -7.86
N THR A 28 -8.65 9.22 -8.51
CA THR A 28 -8.43 9.23 -9.96
C THR A 28 -7.50 8.09 -10.38
N LEU A 29 -6.43 7.84 -9.62
CA LEU A 29 -5.55 6.69 -9.87
C LEU A 29 -6.33 5.36 -9.82
N VAL A 30 -7.12 5.13 -8.78
CA VAL A 30 -7.85 3.86 -8.63
C VAL A 30 -8.90 3.68 -9.72
N MET A 31 -9.56 4.76 -10.15
CA MET A 31 -10.45 4.75 -11.31
C MET A 31 -9.68 4.36 -12.58
N ALA A 32 -8.52 4.99 -12.84
CA ALA A 32 -7.69 4.68 -14.01
C ALA A 32 -7.19 3.23 -14.01
N ILE A 33 -6.77 2.70 -12.85
CA ILE A 33 -6.40 1.29 -12.68
C ILE A 33 -7.57 0.37 -12.99
N THR A 34 -8.77 0.70 -12.50
CA THR A 34 -9.98 -0.09 -12.74
C THR A 34 -10.31 -0.14 -14.23
N ASP A 35 -10.25 1.00 -14.92
CA ASP A 35 -10.55 1.09 -16.35
C ASP A 35 -9.48 0.41 -17.20
N ALA A 36 -8.20 0.56 -16.85
CA ALA A 36 -7.10 -0.18 -17.48
C ALA A 36 -7.27 -1.70 -17.30
N TRP A 37 -7.66 -2.15 -16.11
CA TRP A 37 -7.92 -3.56 -15.87
C TRP A 37 -9.09 -4.08 -16.70
N ARG A 38 -10.17 -3.31 -16.83
CA ARG A 38 -11.31 -3.65 -17.69
C ARG A 38 -10.93 -3.71 -19.16
N SER A 39 -10.16 -2.74 -19.66
CA SER A 39 -9.76 -2.71 -21.08
C SER A 39 -8.88 -3.91 -21.46
N LEU A 40 -8.00 -4.35 -20.56
CA LEU A 40 -7.18 -5.56 -20.73
C LEU A 40 -8.01 -6.85 -20.81
N GLN A 41 -9.26 -6.85 -20.34
CA GLN A 41 -10.14 -8.02 -20.38
C GLN A 41 -10.89 -8.16 -21.71
N VAL A 42 -11.00 -7.08 -22.50
CA VAL A 42 -11.72 -7.08 -23.78
C VAL A 42 -10.77 -7.51 -24.91
N GLN A 43 -11.16 -8.48 -25.72
CA GLN A 43 -10.46 -8.76 -26.98
C GLN A 43 -10.80 -7.63 -27.98
N GLN A 44 -9.81 -6.84 -28.39
CA GLN A 44 -9.95 -5.98 -29.58
C GLN A 44 -10.00 -6.87 -30.83
N TYR A 45 -11.20 -7.17 -31.32
CA TYR A 45 -11.37 -7.72 -32.66
C TYR A 45 -11.25 -6.57 -33.67
N SER A 46 -10.06 -6.34 -34.20
CA SER A 46 -9.86 -5.46 -35.37
C SER A 46 -9.97 -6.29 -36.63
N GLY A 47 -11.21 -6.52 -37.08
CA GLY A 47 -11.50 -7.09 -38.38
C GLY A 47 -12.03 -6.00 -39.30
N TYR A 48 -11.30 -5.66 -40.36
CA TYR A 48 -11.83 -4.89 -41.49
C TYR A 48 -12.99 -5.69 -42.09
N GLY A 49 -14.23 -5.27 -41.82
CA GLY A 49 -15.42 -5.85 -42.42
C GLY A 49 -15.53 -5.46 -43.89
N ALA A 50 -14.97 -6.27 -44.79
CA ALA A 50 -15.41 -6.33 -46.17
C ALA A 50 -16.71 -7.15 -46.22
N GLY A 51 -17.86 -6.50 -46.38
CA GLY A 51 -19.14 -7.16 -46.64
C GLY A 51 -20.30 -6.54 -45.91
N GLY A 52 -21.10 -5.74 -46.63
CA GLY A 52 -22.30 -5.13 -46.10
C GLY A 52 -23.40 -6.15 -45.83
N TYR A 53 -23.51 -6.60 -44.58
CA TYR A 53 -24.76 -6.98 -43.92
C TYR A 53 -24.55 -6.70 -42.43
N GLY A 54 -25.16 -5.62 -41.93
CA GLY A 54 -25.15 -5.28 -40.51
C GLY A 54 -25.92 -6.33 -39.71
N GLY A 55 -25.22 -7.24 -39.04
CA GLY A 55 -25.83 -8.25 -38.18
C GLY A 55 -24.80 -9.05 -37.38
N PHE A 56 -24.87 -8.94 -36.05
CA PHE A 56 -24.37 -9.90 -35.05
C PHE A 56 -22.85 -10.13 -34.88
N TYR A 57 -22.05 -9.08 -34.65
CA TYR A 57 -20.75 -9.21 -33.95
C TYR A 57 -20.80 -8.53 -32.56
N SER A 58 -21.69 -9.02 -31.69
CA SER A 58 -21.63 -8.76 -30.24
C SER A 58 -21.60 -10.10 -29.52
N MET A 59 -20.58 -10.91 -29.82
CA MET A 59 -20.41 -12.22 -29.21
C MET A 59 -19.20 -12.17 -28.27
N TYR A 60 -19.50 -12.25 -26.97
CA TYR A 60 -18.59 -12.48 -25.84
C TYR A 60 -17.67 -11.33 -25.41
N ASN A 61 -18.24 -10.20 -25.00
CA ASN A 61 -17.53 -9.27 -24.12
C ASN A 61 -17.59 -9.75 -22.65
N GLN A 62 -17.16 -11.00 -22.39
CA GLN A 62 -17.18 -11.58 -21.06
C GLN A 62 -15.82 -11.32 -20.40
N ALA A 63 -15.83 -10.57 -19.29
CA ALA A 63 -14.66 -10.33 -18.47
C ALA A 63 -13.92 -11.65 -18.17
N LYS A 64 -12.70 -11.82 -18.71
CA LYS A 64 -11.89 -13.02 -18.52
C LYS A 64 -11.59 -13.30 -17.04
N CYS A 65 -11.47 -12.26 -16.22
CA CYS A 65 -11.17 -12.37 -14.80
C CYS A 65 -12.20 -11.60 -13.95
N GLN A 66 -13.12 -12.35 -13.34
CA GLN A 66 -14.21 -11.77 -12.53
C GLN A 66 -13.89 -11.65 -11.03
N TRP A 67 -12.78 -12.27 -10.59
CA TRP A 67 -12.40 -12.31 -9.18
C TRP A 67 -11.50 -11.15 -8.77
N LEU A 68 -10.72 -10.56 -9.70
CA LEU A 68 -9.89 -9.37 -9.43
C LEU A 68 -10.72 -8.11 -9.61
N ARG A 69 -11.44 -7.75 -8.55
CA ARG A 69 -12.29 -6.56 -8.44
C ARG A 69 -11.49 -5.41 -7.83
N LEU A 70 -11.23 -4.36 -8.59
CA LEU A 70 -10.37 -3.21 -8.24
C LEU A 70 -11.15 -1.91 -8.07
N GLU A 71 -12.48 -1.98 -7.99
CA GLU A 71 -13.35 -0.80 -7.88
C GLU A 71 -12.96 0.07 -6.66
N PRO A 72 -13.06 1.41 -6.76
CA PRO A 72 -12.54 2.32 -5.73
C PRO A 72 -12.98 2.03 -4.30
N SER A 73 -14.26 1.72 -4.09
CA SER A 73 -14.77 1.39 -2.75
C SER A 73 -14.11 0.14 -2.17
N SER A 74 -13.95 -0.90 -2.98
CA SER A 74 -13.37 -2.15 -2.52
C SER A 74 -11.86 -2.09 -2.40
N PHE A 75 -11.18 -1.31 -3.26
CA PHE A 75 -9.76 -1.02 -3.12
C PHE A 75 -9.47 -0.33 -1.78
N ASN A 76 -10.19 0.77 -1.49
CA ASN A 76 -10.01 1.54 -0.27
C ASN A 76 -10.35 0.72 0.98
N GLN A 77 -11.46 -0.03 0.93
CA GLN A 77 -11.84 -0.90 2.04
C GLN A 77 -10.72 -1.91 2.37
N VAL A 78 -10.22 -2.63 1.38
CA VAL A 78 -9.15 -3.63 1.59
C VAL A 78 -7.88 -2.97 2.13
N LEU A 79 -7.52 -1.80 1.62
CA LEU A 79 -6.36 -1.05 2.08
C LEU A 79 -6.52 -0.61 3.54
N GLU A 80 -7.62 0.10 3.86
CA GLU A 80 -7.89 0.63 5.20
C GLU A 80 -8.00 -0.48 6.24
N GLU A 81 -8.72 -1.57 5.93
CA GLU A 81 -8.83 -2.73 6.82
C GLU A 81 -7.46 -3.35 7.09
N THR A 82 -6.61 -3.50 6.06
CA THR A 82 -5.27 -4.08 6.24
C THR A 82 -4.35 -3.16 7.03
N GLN A 83 -4.39 -1.85 6.77
CA GLN A 83 -3.58 -0.89 7.52
C GLN A 83 -3.96 -0.88 9.00
N ARG A 84 -5.26 -0.94 9.30
CA ARG A 84 -5.78 -1.05 10.67
C ARG A 84 -5.42 -2.38 11.32
N GLU A 85 -5.56 -3.49 10.57
CA GLU A 85 -5.18 -4.84 11.00
C GLU A 85 -3.72 -4.87 11.41
N PHE A 86 -2.80 -4.35 10.59
CA PHE A 86 -1.38 -4.29 10.94
C PHE A 86 -1.13 -3.39 12.16
N THR A 87 -1.76 -2.22 12.22
CA THR A 87 -1.59 -1.30 13.35
C THR A 87 -2.06 -1.92 14.67
N SER A 88 -3.12 -2.74 14.63
CA SER A 88 -3.63 -3.44 15.82
C SER A 88 -2.68 -4.52 16.37
N GLN A 89 -1.66 -4.93 15.61
CA GLN A 89 -0.63 -5.86 16.09
C GLN A 89 0.44 -5.18 16.95
N PHE A 90 0.48 -3.85 16.96
CA PHE A 90 1.44 -3.06 17.72
C PHE A 90 0.80 -2.65 19.05
N ASN A 91 1.62 -2.58 20.10
CA ASN A 91 1.23 -1.92 21.34
C ASN A 91 1.27 -0.40 21.13
N VAL A 92 0.12 0.17 20.76
CA VAL A 92 -0.02 1.59 20.43
C VAL A 92 -0.10 2.48 21.69
N GLY A 93 -0.38 1.88 22.85
CA GLY A 93 -0.57 2.59 24.12
C GLY A 93 -1.95 3.21 24.30
N ASP A 94 -2.29 3.50 25.55
CA ASP A 94 -3.59 4.03 25.92
C ASP A 94 -3.82 5.46 25.40
N GLY A 95 -5.05 5.74 24.97
CA GLY A 95 -5.45 7.07 24.50
C GLY A 95 -4.98 7.45 23.10
N ILE A 96 -4.22 6.60 22.42
CA ILE A 96 -3.82 6.82 21.02
C ILE A 96 -4.85 6.19 20.09
N ALA A 97 -5.49 7.03 19.27
CA ALA A 97 -6.43 6.57 18.26
C ALA A 97 -5.71 6.00 17.03
N LEU A 98 -6.21 4.87 16.51
CA LEU A 98 -5.82 4.30 15.21
C LEU A 98 -6.43 5.13 14.08
N ASN A 99 -5.97 6.36 13.94
CA ASN A 99 -6.39 7.26 12.88
C ASN A 99 -5.74 6.84 11.54
N GLU A 100 -6.29 7.36 10.46
CA GLU A 100 -5.84 7.04 9.10
C GLU A 100 -4.36 7.37 8.88
N ALA A 101 -3.88 8.51 9.40
CA ALA A 101 -2.49 8.94 9.22
C ALA A 101 -1.49 8.01 9.94
N LEU A 102 -1.82 7.56 11.16
CA LEU A 102 -1.02 6.59 11.89
C LEU A 102 -0.97 5.26 11.15
N CYS A 103 -2.13 4.74 10.74
CA CYS A 103 -2.22 3.44 10.06
C CYS A 103 -1.49 3.46 8.71
N GLU A 104 -1.63 4.54 7.94
CA GLU A 104 -0.94 4.73 6.65
C GLU A 104 0.58 4.82 6.83
N ASN A 105 1.06 5.67 7.75
CA ASN A 105 2.50 5.82 8.00
C ASN A 105 3.11 4.50 8.49
N LEU A 106 2.46 3.83 9.44
CA LEU A 106 2.95 2.57 9.98
C LEU A 106 3.02 1.49 8.89
N PHE A 107 1.96 1.35 8.09
CA PHE A 107 1.94 0.43 6.96
C PHE A 107 3.11 0.71 5.99
N MET A 108 3.30 1.97 5.60
CA MET A 108 4.36 2.34 4.66
C MET A 108 5.76 2.09 5.22
N ILE A 109 6.01 2.43 6.49
CA ILE A 109 7.29 2.20 7.15
C ILE A 109 7.54 0.69 7.29
N LEU A 110 6.57 -0.06 7.83
CA LEU A 110 6.69 -1.50 8.06
C LEU A 110 7.02 -2.24 6.76
N ILE A 111 6.24 -2.02 5.70
CA ILE A 111 6.48 -2.68 4.41
C ILE A 111 7.84 -2.29 3.83
N SER A 112 8.25 -1.03 3.97
CA SER A 112 9.55 -0.57 3.46
C SER A 112 10.72 -1.22 4.20
N VAL A 113 10.63 -1.32 5.53
CA VAL A 113 11.65 -2.00 6.36
C VAL A 113 11.74 -3.48 5.99
N LEU A 114 10.61 -4.18 5.91
CA LEU A 114 10.57 -5.61 5.57
C LEU A 114 11.13 -5.93 4.17
N ASN A 115 11.02 -4.99 3.23
CA ASN A 115 11.52 -5.15 1.87
C ASN A 115 12.87 -4.44 1.61
N GLN A 116 13.47 -3.82 2.63
CA GLN A 116 14.70 -3.04 2.51
C GLN A 116 14.62 -1.94 1.44
N ILE A 117 13.45 -1.30 1.31
CA ILE A 117 13.20 -0.20 0.38
C ILE A 117 13.36 1.13 1.15
N PRO A 118 14.24 2.05 0.71
CA PRO A 118 14.33 3.37 1.33
C PRO A 118 13.01 4.14 1.21
N ILE A 119 12.57 4.75 2.31
CA ILE A 119 11.33 5.53 2.38
C ILE A 119 11.58 6.93 2.94
N PHE A 120 10.91 7.92 2.34
CA PHE A 120 10.86 9.29 2.85
C PHE A 120 9.44 9.58 3.33
N VAL A 121 9.28 9.87 4.63
CA VAL A 121 7.98 10.18 5.23
C VAL A 121 7.92 11.68 5.54
N ILE A 122 7.24 12.43 4.67
CA ILE A 122 7.18 13.90 4.70
C ILE A 122 5.75 14.34 5.00
N GLY A 123 5.57 15.34 5.85
CA GLY A 123 4.24 15.90 6.13
C GLY A 123 4.24 16.91 7.27
N LYS A 124 3.11 17.59 7.47
CA LYS A 124 2.93 18.62 8.52
C LYS A 124 3.23 18.07 9.93
N PRO A 125 3.72 18.89 10.87
CA PRO A 125 3.84 18.50 12.27
C PRO A 125 2.53 17.90 12.82
N GLY A 126 2.63 16.92 13.72
CA GLY A 126 1.47 16.24 14.30
C GLY A 126 0.81 15.15 13.43
N SER A 127 1.31 14.87 12.22
CA SER A 127 0.74 13.85 11.32
C SER A 127 1.17 12.40 11.62
N SER A 128 1.42 12.05 12.89
CA SER A 128 1.73 10.68 13.37
C SER A 128 2.95 9.97 12.75
N LYS A 129 3.91 10.71 12.17
CA LYS A 129 5.09 10.14 11.48
C LYS A 129 6.10 9.52 12.46
N SER A 130 6.60 10.32 13.39
CA SER A 130 7.57 9.87 14.40
C SER A 130 6.96 8.83 15.34
N LEU A 131 5.67 8.95 15.63
CA LEU A 131 4.93 7.94 16.38
C LEU A 131 4.94 6.58 15.66
N ALA A 132 4.61 6.55 14.37
CA ALA A 132 4.64 5.32 13.59
C ALA A 132 6.03 4.66 13.59
N MET A 133 7.11 5.45 13.42
CA MET A 133 8.48 4.93 13.49
C MET A 133 8.83 4.41 14.89
N GLY A 134 8.41 5.11 15.94
CA GLY A 134 8.58 4.66 17.32
C GLY A 134 7.87 3.34 17.61
N LEU A 135 6.67 3.14 17.06
CA LEU A 135 5.95 1.86 17.20
C LEU A 135 6.72 0.71 16.53
N VAL A 136 7.27 0.92 15.34
CA VAL A 136 8.14 -0.06 14.67
C VAL A 136 9.33 -0.41 15.56
N GLN A 137 10.06 0.59 16.05
CA GLN A 137 11.21 0.38 16.92
C GLN A 137 10.86 -0.36 18.22
N GLN A 138 9.71 -0.06 18.82
CA GLN A 138 9.33 -0.62 20.13
C GLN A 138 8.79 -2.05 20.05
N ASN A 139 8.13 -2.40 18.95
CA ASN A 139 7.36 -3.66 18.86
C ASN A 139 7.98 -4.70 17.95
N LEU A 140 8.82 -4.31 16.99
CA LEU A 140 9.36 -5.22 15.97
C LEU A 140 10.66 -5.88 16.48
N ASN A 141 10.53 -6.77 17.47
CA ASN A 141 11.63 -7.38 18.21
C ASN A 141 11.89 -8.85 17.83
N GLY A 142 11.40 -9.30 16.68
CA GLY A 142 11.47 -10.71 16.27
C GLY A 142 10.75 -11.62 17.27
N ASP A 143 11.33 -12.77 17.61
CA ASP A 143 10.77 -13.76 18.54
C ASP A 143 10.35 -13.17 19.91
N ALA A 144 10.96 -12.05 20.32
CA ALA A 144 10.66 -11.37 21.57
C ALA A 144 9.46 -10.39 21.49
N SER A 145 8.82 -10.25 20.33
CA SER A 145 7.65 -9.37 20.15
C SER A 145 6.43 -9.88 20.92
N ASP A 146 5.53 -8.98 21.32
CA ASP A 146 4.31 -9.38 22.07
C ASP A 146 3.29 -10.10 21.19
N SER A 147 3.08 -9.61 19.96
CA SER A 147 2.15 -10.20 18.98
C SER A 147 2.77 -11.38 18.24
N GLU A 148 2.00 -12.46 18.07
CA GLU A 148 2.39 -13.62 17.24
C GLU A 148 2.70 -13.22 15.80
N PHE A 149 1.97 -12.26 15.24
CA PHE A 149 2.26 -11.72 13.91
C PHE A 149 3.65 -11.08 13.87
N LEU A 150 3.99 -10.24 14.84
CA LEU A 150 5.30 -9.57 14.88
C LEU A 150 6.45 -10.52 15.19
N ARG A 151 6.21 -11.61 15.92
CA ARG A 151 7.20 -12.69 16.11
C ARG A 151 7.61 -13.36 14.80
N SER A 152 6.72 -13.40 13.82
CA SER A 152 7.03 -13.96 12.50
C SER A 152 7.88 -13.03 11.61
N LEU A 153 8.13 -11.80 12.05
CA LEU A 153 8.88 -10.77 11.32
C LEU A 153 10.30 -10.61 11.89
N PRO A 154 11.27 -10.09 11.13
CA PRO A 154 12.62 -9.84 11.65
C PRO A 154 12.62 -8.79 12.77
N ALA A 155 13.56 -8.91 13.70
CA ALA A 155 13.85 -7.85 14.66
C ALA A 155 14.48 -6.63 13.97
N VAL A 156 14.15 -5.43 14.44
CA VAL A 156 14.64 -4.17 13.88
C VAL A 156 15.25 -3.30 14.97
N GLU A 157 16.53 -3.01 14.81
CA GLU A 157 17.25 -2.02 15.61
C GLU A 157 17.40 -0.72 14.80
N THR A 158 17.20 0.41 15.45
CA THR A 158 17.20 1.72 14.79
C THR A 158 18.34 2.59 15.32
N PHE A 159 19.12 3.15 14.40
CA PHE A 159 20.19 4.10 14.70
C PHE A 159 19.76 5.49 14.21
N PRO A 160 19.27 6.37 15.09
CA PRO A 160 18.75 7.67 14.68
C PRO A 160 19.88 8.66 14.40
N TYR A 161 19.89 9.26 13.22
CA TYR A 161 20.73 10.40 12.88
C TYR A 161 19.86 11.64 12.63
N GLN A 162 19.98 12.65 13.50
CA GLN A 162 19.25 13.90 13.35
C GLN A 162 20.04 14.89 12.51
N CYS A 163 19.57 15.13 11.29
CA CYS A 163 20.18 16.11 10.40
C CYS A 163 20.02 17.55 10.92
N SER A 164 21.05 18.36 10.70
CA SER A 164 21.06 19.81 10.92
C SER A 164 21.72 20.51 9.73
N PRO A 165 21.68 21.85 9.62
CA PRO A 165 22.44 22.58 8.59
C PRO A 165 23.95 22.34 8.62
N LEU A 166 24.49 21.80 9.72
CA LEU A 166 25.90 21.47 9.89
C LEU A 166 26.22 19.98 9.62
N SER A 167 25.21 19.17 9.28
CA SER A 167 25.43 17.75 9.00
C SER A 167 26.31 17.55 7.76
N THR A 168 27.32 16.69 7.89
CA THR A 168 28.26 16.35 6.82
C THR A 168 28.01 14.92 6.34
N SER A 169 28.48 14.58 5.14
CA SER A 169 28.44 13.19 4.63
C SER A 169 29.20 12.23 5.56
N ALA A 170 30.38 12.64 6.04
CA ALA A 170 31.18 11.88 6.99
C ALA A 170 30.42 11.63 8.31
N GLY A 171 29.60 12.59 8.76
CA GLY A 171 28.77 12.42 9.95
C GLY A 171 27.67 11.37 9.79
N ILE A 172 27.14 11.18 8.57
CA ILE A 172 26.15 10.14 8.26
C ILE A 172 26.83 8.77 8.16
N GLU A 173 28.02 8.70 7.56
CA GLU A 173 28.78 7.44 7.42
C GLU A 173 29.25 6.85 8.75
N GLN A 174 29.42 7.70 9.77
CA GLN A 174 29.92 7.31 11.11
C GLN A 174 28.81 7.03 12.12
N ALA A 175 27.55 7.36 11.80
CA ALA A 175 26.39 7.17 12.67
C ALA A 175 25.88 5.72 12.62
#